data_AF-A0A6G2UZH7-F1
#
_entry.id   AF-A0A6G2UZH7-F1
#
_cell.length_a   1.000
_cell.length_b   1.000
_cell.length_c   1.000
_cell.angle_alpha   90.00
_cell.angle_beta   90.00
_cell.angle_gamma   90.00
#
_symmetry.space_group_name_H-M   'P 1'
#
loop_
_entity.id
_entity.type
_entity.pdbx_description
1 polymer ?
#
loop_
_entity_poly.entity_id
_entity_poly.type
_entity_poly.pdbx_seq_one_letter_code
_entity_poly.pdbx_strand_id
1 'polypeptide(L)'
;MPSGDRTDQLPAATGSPFADFGLPGEPGTEAFWTAARTPLSRPGGGGGWTTLFLWRGGPADLAFESWTREPLPLRRWGATDCWYAEVEMPARLRVTYRFITDEGAHADPFNPSAAGGDRSIAATPDAPAQPYWP
;
A
#
# COMPACT_ATOMS: atom_id res chain seq x y z
N MET A 1 0.15 -19.26 29.69
CA MET A 1 -0.70 -18.89 28.54
C MET A 1 -2.12 -18.79 29.03
N PRO A 2 -2.73 -17.60 28.93
CA PRO A 2 -3.89 -17.49 28.08
C PRO A 2 -3.70 -16.39 27.04
N SER A 3 -4.08 -16.72 25.81
CA SER A 3 -4.04 -15.87 24.63
C SER A 3 -5.04 -14.73 24.80
N GLY A 4 -4.53 -13.49 24.77
CA GLY A 4 -5.35 -12.30 24.64
C GLY A 4 -5.67 -12.09 23.17
N ASP A 5 -6.88 -12.49 22.78
CA ASP A 5 -7.51 -12.10 21.52
C ASP A 5 -7.71 -10.59 21.52
N ARG A 6 -6.73 -9.84 21.00
CA ARG A 6 -6.84 -8.39 20.84
C ARG A 6 -7.52 -8.10 19.52
N THR A 7 -8.83 -8.32 19.51
CA THR A 7 -9.71 -7.67 18.53
C THR A 7 -9.75 -6.17 18.85
N ASP A 8 -8.74 -5.41 18.41
CA ASP A 8 -8.84 -3.95 18.33
C ASP A 8 -9.76 -3.61 17.15
N GLN A 9 -11.07 -3.86 17.34
CA GLN A 9 -12.10 -3.17 16.57
C GLN A 9 -12.15 -1.73 17.07
N LEU A 10 -11.32 -0.89 16.45
CA LEU A 10 -11.51 0.56 16.52
C LEU A 10 -12.90 0.88 15.94
N PRO A 11 -13.72 1.69 16.62
CA PRO A 11 -15.00 2.14 16.07
C PRO A 11 -14.74 2.79 14.73
N ALA A 12 -15.54 2.44 13.72
CA ALA A 12 -15.48 3.07 12.41
C ALA A 12 -15.68 4.58 12.59
N ALA A 13 -14.59 5.34 12.52
CA ALA A 13 -14.68 6.78 12.32
C ALA A 13 -15.58 7.00 11.10
N THR A 14 -16.43 8.02 11.13
CA THR A 14 -17.51 8.25 10.16
C THR A 14 -17.01 8.71 8.77
N GLY A 15 -15.82 8.27 8.36
CA GLY A 15 -15.18 8.47 7.06
C GLY A 15 -14.38 7.24 6.66
N SER A 16 -13.98 7.14 5.39
CA SER A 16 -13.11 6.05 4.93
C SER A 16 -11.81 6.04 5.74
N PRO A 17 -11.31 4.88 6.20
CA PRO A 17 -10.03 4.81 6.92
C PRO A 17 -8.85 5.34 6.09
N PHE A 18 -9.01 5.43 4.76
CA PHE A 18 -8.01 5.91 3.82
C PHE A 18 -8.30 7.31 3.30
N ALA A 19 -9.24 8.04 3.90
CA ALA A 19 -9.59 9.40 3.50
C ALA A 19 -8.40 10.38 3.58
N ASP A 20 -7.51 10.20 4.55
CA ASP A 20 -6.30 11.02 4.71
C ASP A 20 -5.28 10.82 3.56
N PHE A 21 -5.40 9.72 2.82
CA PHE A 21 -4.64 9.46 1.59
C PHE A 21 -5.36 9.99 0.33
N GLY A 22 -6.49 10.67 0.50
CA GLY A 22 -7.34 11.17 -0.59
C GLY A 22 -8.18 10.08 -1.27
N LEU A 23 -8.30 8.89 -0.68
CA LEU A 23 -9.04 7.77 -1.27
C LEU A 23 -10.46 7.70 -0.71
N PRO A 24 -11.50 8.00 -1.51
CA PRO A 24 -12.89 7.96 -1.06
C PRO A 24 -13.47 6.53 -1.11
N GLY A 25 -14.62 6.37 -0.46
CA GLY A 25 -15.39 5.13 -0.49
C GLY A 25 -14.99 4.12 0.58
N GLU A 26 -15.84 3.12 0.78
CA GLU A 26 -15.63 2.05 1.76
C GLU A 26 -14.68 0.98 1.20
N PRO A 27 -13.61 0.59 1.92
CA PRO A 27 -12.64 -0.36 1.40
C PRO A 27 -13.25 -1.72 1.06
N GLY A 28 -12.97 -2.22 -0.15
CA GLY A 28 -13.52 -3.47 -0.67
C GLY A 28 -14.79 -3.31 -1.52
N THR A 29 -15.33 -2.09 -1.64
CA THR A 29 -16.42 -1.80 -2.58
C THR A 29 -15.88 -1.52 -3.98
N GLU A 30 -16.72 -1.71 -5.01
CA GLU A 30 -16.33 -1.36 -6.38
C GLU A 30 -16.01 0.13 -6.56
N ALA A 31 -16.74 1.01 -5.85
CA ALA A 31 -16.49 2.45 -5.89
C ALA A 31 -15.08 2.78 -5.37
N PHE A 32 -14.66 2.11 -4.28
CA PHE A 32 -13.32 2.23 -3.73
C PHE A 32 -12.25 1.75 -4.72
N TRP A 33 -12.43 0.55 -5.30
CA TRP A 33 -11.47 -0.01 -6.24
C TRP A 33 -11.38 0.77 -7.56
N THR A 34 -12.47 1.37 -8.01
CA THR A 34 -12.47 2.26 -9.19
C THR A 34 -11.65 3.53 -8.93
N ALA A 35 -11.71 4.06 -7.71
CA ALA A 35 -10.97 5.25 -7.29
C ALA A 35 -9.49 4.96 -6.97
N ALA A 36 -9.14 3.71 -6.63
CA ALA A 36 -7.79 3.34 -6.22
C ALA A 36 -6.73 3.66 -7.30
N ARG A 37 -5.68 4.37 -6.88
CA ARG A 37 -4.46 4.65 -7.65
C ARG A 37 -3.31 4.51 -6.69
N THR A 38 -2.52 3.45 -6.80
CA THR A 38 -1.53 3.09 -5.76
C THR A 38 -0.10 3.30 -6.24
N PRO A 39 0.85 3.48 -5.31
CA PRO A 39 0.61 3.76 -3.89
C PRO A 39 0.18 5.22 -3.65
N LEU A 40 -0.49 5.49 -2.52
CA LEU A 40 -0.91 6.85 -2.12
C LEU A 40 -0.10 7.31 -0.92
N SER A 41 0.30 8.58 -0.88
CA SER A 41 1.13 9.12 0.20
C SER A 41 0.47 10.29 0.90
N ARG A 42 0.67 10.38 2.21
CA ARG A 42 0.40 11.57 3.03
C ARG A 42 1.65 11.99 3.79
N PRO A 43 1.80 13.27 4.19
CA PRO A 43 2.90 13.68 5.03
C PRO A 43 2.98 12.80 6.30
N GLY A 44 4.15 12.22 6.55
CA GLY A 44 4.41 11.36 7.70
C GLY A 44 5.19 12.10 8.79
N GLY A 45 5.71 11.33 9.75
CA GLY A 45 6.62 11.86 10.77
C GLY A 45 8.01 12.19 10.22
N GLY A 46 8.72 13.14 10.84
CA GLY A 46 10.16 13.35 10.59
C GLY A 46 10.53 13.81 9.19
N GLY A 47 9.59 14.40 8.44
CA GLY A 47 9.82 14.88 7.07
C GLY A 47 9.76 13.79 5.99
N GLY A 48 9.38 12.56 6.35
CA GLY A 48 9.07 11.49 5.40
C GLY A 48 7.60 11.44 5.02
N TRP A 49 7.19 10.30 4.48
CA TRP A 49 5.83 10.04 4.01
C TRP A 49 5.30 8.76 4.61
N THR A 50 4.04 8.76 5.04
CA THR A 50 3.32 7.51 5.24
C THR A 50 2.69 7.15 3.90
N THR A 51 2.99 5.97 3.38
CA THR A 51 2.55 5.51 2.06
C THR A 51 1.66 4.28 2.17
N LEU A 52 0.45 4.36 1.63
CA LEU A 52 -0.54 3.31 1.55
C LEU A 52 -0.36 2.47 0.28
N PHE A 53 -0.18 1.16 0.48
CA PHE A 53 -0.20 0.13 -0.55
C PHE A 53 -1.50 -0.68 -0.42
N LEU A 54 -2.13 -1.00 -1.55
CA LEU A 54 -3.39 -1.74 -1.59
C LEU A 54 -3.28 -2.96 -2.49
N TRP A 55 -3.96 -4.03 -2.10
CA TRP A 55 -4.09 -5.26 -2.85
C TRP A 55 -5.54 -5.74 -2.78
N ARG A 56 -6.10 -6.08 -3.94
CA ARG A 56 -7.46 -6.64 -4.05
C ARG A 56 -7.37 -8.16 -4.19
N GLY A 57 -7.96 -8.89 -3.26
CA GLY A 57 -8.02 -10.35 -3.31
C GLY A 57 -7.75 -11.02 -1.97
N GLY A 58 -6.69 -11.83 -1.90
CA GLY A 58 -6.29 -12.65 -0.75
C GLY A 58 -5.04 -12.16 -0.03
N PRO A 59 -4.55 -12.91 0.97
CA PRO A 59 -3.31 -12.60 1.69
C PRO A 59 -2.13 -12.40 0.74
N ALA A 60 -1.29 -11.42 1.05
CA ALA A 60 -0.06 -11.15 0.33
C ALA A 60 0.96 -10.46 1.24
N ASP A 61 2.23 -10.57 0.89
CA ASP A 61 3.33 -9.79 1.47
C ASP A 61 3.79 -8.71 0.49
N LEU A 62 4.10 -7.52 1.01
CA LEU A 62 4.71 -6.42 0.26
C LEU A 62 6.23 -6.49 0.36
N ALA A 63 6.92 -6.66 -0.76
CA ALA A 63 8.39 -6.74 -0.82
C ALA A 63 8.99 -5.61 -1.66
N PHE A 64 10.12 -5.05 -1.21
CA PHE A 64 10.85 -3.98 -1.88
C PHE A 64 12.19 -4.47 -2.42
N GLU A 65 12.53 -4.11 -3.66
CA GLU A 65 13.86 -4.35 -4.24
C GLU A 65 14.77 -3.16 -3.92
N SER A 66 15.90 -3.41 -3.26
CA SER A 66 16.91 -2.41 -2.86
C SER A 66 16.60 -1.57 -1.62
N TRP A 67 15.54 -1.91 -0.87
CA TRP A 67 15.34 -1.36 0.47
C TRP A 67 15.38 -2.50 1.49
N THR A 68 16.38 -2.47 2.38
CA THR A 68 16.62 -3.53 3.38
C THR A 68 15.49 -3.56 4.40
N ARG A 69 14.42 -4.26 4.06
CA ARG A 69 13.25 -4.53 4.90
C ARG A 69 12.75 -5.93 4.58
N GLU A 70 12.38 -6.67 5.60
CA GLU A 70 11.67 -7.94 5.41
C GLU A 70 10.32 -7.69 4.72
N PRO A 71 9.83 -8.63 3.90
CA PRO A 71 8.50 -8.53 3.33
C PRO A 71 7.45 -8.24 4.41
N LEU A 72 6.51 -7.36 4.09
CA LEU A 72 5.52 -6.88 5.04
C LEU A 72 4.17 -7.56 4.78
N PRO A 73 3.65 -8.37 5.72
CA PRO A 73 2.34 -8.97 5.55
C PRO A 73 1.26 -7.89 5.51
N LEU A 74 0.41 -7.96 4.49
CA LEU A 74 -0.71 -7.06 4.36
C LEU A 74 -1.78 -7.35 5.42
N ARG A 75 -2.42 -6.29 5.90
CA ARG A 75 -3.57 -6.38 6.80
C ARG A 75 -4.85 -6.41 5.98
N ARG A 76 -5.77 -7.31 6.33
CA ARG A 76 -7.13 -7.32 5.75
C ARG A 76 -8.00 -6.25 6.40
N TRP A 77 -8.77 -5.52 5.58
CA TRP A 77 -9.83 -4.65 6.07
C TRP A 77 -11.11 -5.45 6.33
N GLY A 78 -11.43 -5.68 7.62
CA GLY A 78 -12.61 -6.44 8.02
C GLY A 78 -12.71 -7.79 7.30
N ALA A 79 -13.89 -8.08 6.75
CA ALA A 79 -14.16 -9.29 5.97
C ALA A 79 -14.20 -9.02 4.44
N THR A 80 -13.55 -7.96 3.94
CA THR A 80 -13.62 -7.58 2.52
C THR A 80 -12.46 -8.16 1.70
N ASP A 81 -12.38 -7.86 0.41
CA ASP A 81 -11.25 -8.24 -0.46
C ASP A 81 -10.10 -7.21 -0.42
N CYS A 82 -10.15 -6.22 0.48
CA CYS A 82 -9.15 -5.18 0.60
C CYS A 82 -8.05 -5.55 1.60
N TRP A 83 -6.83 -5.64 1.08
CA TRP A 83 -5.59 -5.84 1.84
C TRP A 83 -4.70 -4.62 1.71
N TYR A 84 -4.04 -4.23 2.78
CA TYR A 84 -3.27 -2.98 2.80
C TYR A 84 -2.06 -3.00 3.73
N ALA A 85 -1.11 -2.11 3.45
CA ALA A 85 -0.03 -1.75 4.35
C ALA A 85 0.21 -0.23 4.29
N GLU A 86 0.39 0.38 5.46
CA GLU A 86 0.93 1.74 5.60
C GLU A 86 2.43 1.63 5.92
N VAL A 87 3.27 2.27 5.11
CA VAL A 87 4.72 2.17 5.18
C VAL A 87 5.32 3.56 5.33
N GLU A 88 6.07 3.77 6.41
CA GLU A 88 6.89 4.98 6.59
C GLU A 88 8.05 4.97 5.60
N MET A 89 7.98 5.83 4.58
CA MET A 89 8.98 6.01 3.54
C MET A 89 9.83 7.26 3.80
N PRO A 90 11.18 7.15 3.74
CA PRO A 90 12.07 8.29 3.78
C PRO A 90 11.76 9.31 2.66
N ALA A 91 12.07 10.58 2.94
CA ALA A 91 12.00 11.65 1.95
C ALA A 91 12.77 11.29 0.67
N ARG A 92 12.23 11.70 -0.47
CA ARG A 92 12.82 11.56 -1.80
C ARG A 92 13.09 10.12 -2.27
N LEU A 93 12.49 9.12 -1.61
CA LEU A 93 12.69 7.71 -1.95
C LEU A 93 12.00 7.34 -3.26
N ARG A 94 12.68 6.53 -4.07
CA ARG A 94 12.11 5.79 -5.19
C ARG A 94 12.56 4.34 -5.08
N VAL A 95 11.63 3.41 -5.19
CA VAL A 95 11.89 1.98 -4.95
C VAL A 95 10.98 1.12 -5.82
N THR A 96 11.49 -0.03 -6.25
CA THR A 96 10.68 -1.05 -6.92
C THR A 96 10.09 -1.99 -5.88
N TYR A 97 8.84 -2.41 -6.04
CA TYR A 97 8.16 -3.32 -5.14
C TYR A 97 7.30 -4.34 -5.90
N ARG A 98 6.84 -5.36 -5.18
CA ARG A 98 5.91 -6.37 -5.66
C ARG A 98 5.08 -6.92 -4.49
N PHE A 99 3.94 -7.50 -4.82
CA PHE A 99 3.17 -8.33 -3.92
C PHE A 99 3.58 -9.79 -4.08
N ILE A 100 3.71 -10.53 -2.98
CA ILE A 100 4.02 -11.95 -2.96
C ILE A 100 2.81 -12.67 -2.40
N THR A 101 2.22 -13.56 -3.20
CA THR A 101 1.11 -14.45 -2.82
C THR A 101 1.60 -15.90 -2.85
N ASP A 102 0.73 -16.84 -2.49
CA ASP A 102 0.97 -18.28 -2.69
C ASP A 102 1.15 -18.65 -4.18
N GLU A 103 0.66 -17.81 -5.09
CA GLU A 103 0.74 -18.01 -6.55
C GLU A 103 2.01 -17.41 -7.15
N GLY A 104 2.71 -16.56 -6.40
CA GLY A 104 3.99 -15.97 -6.78
C GLY A 104 4.05 -14.45 -6.64
N ALA A 105 4.95 -13.83 -7.42
CA ALA A 105 5.16 -12.39 -7.41
C ALA A 105 4.25 -11.68 -8.42
N HIS A 106 3.64 -10.58 -7.99
CA HIS A 106 2.72 -9.79 -8.80
C HIS A 106 3.07 -8.30 -8.72
N ALA A 107 2.96 -7.63 -9.87
CA ALA A 107 2.91 -6.18 -9.93
C ALA A 107 1.62 -5.68 -9.25
N ASP A 108 1.63 -4.43 -8.81
CA ASP A 108 0.44 -3.76 -8.32
C ASP A 108 -0.49 -3.41 -9.49
N PRO A 109 -1.70 -3.99 -9.58
CA PRO A 109 -2.62 -3.76 -10.69
C PRO A 109 -3.17 -2.33 -10.75
N PHE A 110 -3.12 -1.60 -9.63
CA PHE A 110 -3.64 -0.22 -9.51
C PHE A 110 -2.54 0.84 -9.63
N ASN A 111 -1.29 0.43 -9.83
CA ASN A 111 -0.16 1.31 -10.06
C ASN A 111 0.17 1.38 -11.56
N PRO A 112 0.03 2.55 -12.21
CA PRO A 112 0.37 2.70 -13.63
C PRO A 112 1.88 2.59 -13.90
N SER A 113 2.73 2.79 -12.89
CA SER A 113 4.19 2.71 -12.99
C SER A 113 4.68 1.28 -12.77
N ALA A 114 4.59 0.45 -13.81
CA ALA A 114 5.11 -0.92 -13.81
C ALA A 114 6.63 -0.99 -14.11
N ALA A 115 7.29 -2.04 -13.65
CA ALA A 115 8.71 -2.32 -13.87
C ALA A 115 8.96 -3.79 -14.27
N GLY A 116 8.67 -4.13 -15.52
CA GLY A 116 8.68 -5.52 -15.98
C GLY A 116 7.32 -6.19 -15.78
N GLY A 117 7.30 -7.52 -15.65
CA GLY A 117 6.05 -8.29 -15.58
C GLY A 117 5.42 -8.39 -14.19
N ASP A 118 6.23 -8.34 -13.13
CA ASP A 118 5.83 -8.71 -11.77
C ASP A 118 6.14 -7.63 -10.72
N ARG A 119 6.49 -6.41 -11.14
CA ARG A 119 6.90 -5.33 -10.24
C ARG A 119 6.27 -3.99 -10.61
N SER A 120 6.16 -3.13 -9.61
CA SER A 120 5.74 -1.74 -9.74
C SER A 120 6.74 -0.82 -9.05
N ILE A 121 6.68 0.48 -9.37
CA ILE A 121 7.57 1.50 -8.79
C ILE A 121 6.76 2.38 -7.84
N ALA A 122 7.27 2.58 -6.64
CA ALA A 122 6.80 3.56 -5.68
C ALA A 122 7.79 4.72 -5.61
N ALA A 123 7.29 5.95 -5.65
CA ALA A 123 8.10 7.15 -5.41
C ALA A 123 7.37 8.04 -4.41
N THR A 124 8.09 8.60 -3.45
CA THR A 124 7.52 9.63 -2.58
C THR A 124 7.23 10.89 -3.39
N PRO A 125 6.24 11.71 -3.01
CA PRO A 125 5.88 12.92 -3.76
C PRO A 125 7.00 13.94 -3.96
N ASP A 126 8.00 13.94 -3.08
CA ASP A 126 9.20 14.79 -3.15
C ASP A 126 10.41 14.12 -3.84
N ALA A 127 10.23 12.91 -4.40
CA ALA A 127 11.27 12.25 -5.16
C ALA A 127 11.66 13.13 -6.37
N PRO A 128 12.97 13.32 -6.63
CA PRO A 128 13.40 14.15 -7.74
C PRO A 128 12.86 13.59 -9.06
N ALA A 129 12.45 14.49 -9.95
CA ALA A 129 12.14 14.12 -11.32
C ALA A 129 13.34 13.40 -11.95
N GLN A 130 13.08 12.40 -12.78
CA GLN A 130 14.10 11.77 -13.61
C GLN A 130 13.94 12.34 -15.02
N PRO A 131 14.80 13.28 -15.44
CA PRO A 131 14.72 13.84 -16.78
C PRO A 131 14.74 12.70 -17.80
N TYR A 132 13.89 12.80 -18.83
CA TYR A 132 13.75 11.82 -19.93
C TYR A 132 13.10 10.48 -19.56
N TRP A 133 12.80 10.25 -18.28
CA TRP A 133 11.91 9.16 -17.90
C TRP A 133 10.45 9.60 -18.16
N PRO A 134 9.63 8.76 -18.82
CA PRO A 134 8.24 9.10 -19.14
C PRO A 134 7.36 9.28 -17.91
#